data_AF-A0A2M7T222-F1
#
_entry.id   AF-A0A2M7T222-F1
#
_cell.length_a   1.000
_cell.length_b   1.000
_cell.length_c   1.000
_cell.angle_alpha   90.00
_cell.angle_beta   90.00
_cell.angle_gamma   90.00
#
_symmetry.space_group_name_H-M   'P 1'
#
loop_
_entity.id
_entity.type
_entity.pdbx_description
1 polymer ?
#
loop_
_entity_poly.entity_id
_entity_poly.type
_entity_poly.pdbx_seq_one_letter_code
_entity_poly.pdbx_strand_id
1 'polypeptide(L)'
;MDRLRIDEMKRLKSELEKHEYAKLDNMMWILRKNHECLSKYEKEQLSLLYKHSPKLKEAHAHALKLTNIFNTHQNRKSAFTKIGPPLTSM
;
A
#
# COMPACT_ATOMS: atom_id res chain seq x y z
N MET A 1 -7.38 5.25 -0.74
CA MET A 1 -6.40 4.64 -1.67
C MET A 1 -7.01 4.35 -3.04
N ASP A 2 -8.23 3.81 -3.13
CA ASP A 2 -8.80 3.32 -4.41
C ASP A 2 -8.86 4.36 -5.53
N ARG A 3 -9.29 5.59 -5.23
CA ARG A 3 -9.33 6.66 -6.24
C ARG A 3 -7.96 6.90 -6.87
N LEU A 4 -6.93 7.02 -6.04
CA LEU A 4 -5.54 7.21 -6.51
C LEU A 4 -5.05 6.03 -7.35
N ARG A 5 -5.40 4.78 -7.01
CA ARG A 5 -5.05 3.61 -7.84
C ARG A 5 -5.67 3.73 -9.22
N ILE A 6 -6.96 4.05 -9.30
CA ILE A 6 -7.68 4.16 -10.57
C ILE A 6 -7.08 5.28 -11.42
N ASP A 7 -6.83 6.44 -10.80
CA ASP A 7 -6.29 7.61 -11.50
C ASP A 7 -4.87 7.34 -12.03
N GLU A 8 -4.00 6.73 -11.22
CA GLU A 8 -2.64 6.38 -11.64
C GLU A 8 -2.64 5.29 -12.72
N MET A 9 -3.48 4.25 -12.61
CA MET A 9 -3.56 3.22 -13.66
C MET A 9 -4.08 3.80 -14.98
N LYS A 10 -5.03 4.75 -14.94
CA LYS A 10 -5.48 5.47 -16.13
C LYS A 10 -4.36 6.31 -16.74
N ARG A 11 -3.63 7.07 -15.92
CA ARG A 11 -2.47 7.88 -16.35
C ARG A 11 -1.41 7.00 -17.02
N LEU A 12 -1.02 5.90 -16.38
CA LEU A 12 -0.03 4.96 -16.90
C LEU A 12 -0.46 4.31 -18.21
N LYS A 13 -1.75 4.01 -18.38
CA LYS A 13 -2.28 3.49 -19.64
C LYS A 13 -2.12 4.47 -20.81
N SER A 14 -2.13 5.76 -20.54
CA SER A 14 -1.95 6.81 -21.55
C SER A 14 -0.47 7.15 -21.80
N GLU A 15 0.40 6.99 -20.81
CA GLU A 15 1.82 7.36 -20.91
C GLU A 15 2.73 6.21 -21.38
N LEU A 16 2.41 4.97 -21.03
CA LEU A 16 3.25 3.81 -21.35
C LEU A 16 2.86 3.20 -22.68
N GLU A 17 3.85 2.64 -23.36
CA GLU A 17 3.58 1.77 -24.50
C GLU A 17 2.76 0.56 -24.08
N LYS A 18 1.94 0.05 -25.02
CA LYS A 18 1.02 -1.06 -24.76
C LYS A 18 1.72 -2.29 -24.17
N HIS A 19 2.93 -2.59 -24.63
CA HIS A 19 3.69 -3.75 -24.17
C HIS A 19 4.25 -3.57 -22.75
N GLU A 20 4.64 -2.34 -22.37
CA GLU A 20 5.06 -2.01 -21.01
C GLU A 20 3.87 -1.98 -20.05
N TYR A 21 2.75 -1.38 -20.45
CA TYR A 21 1.54 -1.36 -19.64
C TYR A 21 0.99 -2.78 -19.39
N ALA A 22 1.11 -3.69 -20.37
CA ALA A 22 0.68 -5.08 -20.23
C ALA A 22 1.43 -5.82 -19.09
N LYS A 23 2.64 -5.39 -18.73
CA LYS A 23 3.37 -5.94 -17.57
C LYS A 23 2.73 -5.56 -16.23
N LEU A 24 1.87 -4.54 -16.20
CA LEU A 24 1.13 -4.09 -15.03
C LEU A 24 -0.27 -4.73 -14.95
N ASP A 25 -0.41 -5.96 -15.42
CA ASP A 25 -1.66 -6.70 -15.30
C ASP A 25 -1.98 -7.05 -13.84
N ASN A 26 -3.28 -7.10 -13.52
CA ASN A 26 -3.82 -7.49 -12.21
C ASN A 26 -3.34 -6.64 -11.01
N MET A 27 -2.83 -5.43 -11.24
CA MET A 27 -2.32 -4.54 -10.17
C MET A 27 -3.37 -4.22 -9.10
N MET A 28 -4.65 -4.15 -9.47
CA MET A 28 -5.72 -3.86 -8.52
C MET A 28 -5.87 -4.96 -7.46
N TRP A 29 -5.54 -6.20 -7.78
CA TRP A 29 -5.54 -7.32 -6.84
C TRP A 29 -4.21 -7.43 -6.09
N ILE A 30 -3.09 -7.31 -6.81
CA ILE A 30 -1.73 -7.38 -6.25
C ILE A 30 -1.52 -6.34 -5.14
N LEU A 31 -2.05 -5.12 -5.29
CA LEU A 31 -1.99 -4.06 -4.27
C LEU A 31 -2.82 -4.32 -3.00
N ARG A 32 -3.68 -5.36 -2.98
CA ARG A 32 -4.50 -5.73 -1.81
C ARG A 32 -4.04 -7.01 -1.14
N LYS A 33 -3.24 -7.80 -1.84
CA LYS A 33 -2.71 -9.07 -1.33
C LYS A 33 -1.68 -8.79 -0.24
N ASN A 34 -1.61 -9.66 0.76
CA ASN A 34 -0.54 -9.60 1.74
C ASN A 34 0.82 -9.78 1.03
N HIS A 35 1.80 -8.96 1.39
CA HIS A 35 3.10 -8.90 0.70
C HIS A 35 3.85 -10.23 0.74
N GLU A 36 3.70 -10.99 1.83
CA GLU A 36 4.29 -12.32 2.00
C GLU A 36 3.69 -13.36 1.05
N CYS A 37 2.44 -13.16 0.62
CA CYS A 37 1.74 -14.04 -0.31
C CYS A 37 2.00 -13.67 -1.79
N LEU A 38 2.76 -12.62 -2.07
CA LEU A 38 3.11 -12.24 -3.43
C LEU A 38 4.18 -13.19 -4.00
N SER A 39 3.93 -13.70 -5.19
CA SER A 39 4.92 -14.44 -5.97
C SER A 39 6.07 -13.53 -6.38
N LYS A 40 7.19 -14.12 -6.82
CA LYS A 40 8.33 -13.35 -7.33
C LYS A 40 7.92 -12.43 -8.49
N TYR A 41 7.11 -12.94 -9.40
CA TYR A 41 6.60 -12.17 -10.54
C TYR A 41 5.72 -10.99 -10.08
N GLU A 42 4.79 -11.22 -9.15
CA GLU A 42 3.93 -10.14 -8.64
C GLU A 42 4.74 -9.05 -7.93
N LYS A 43 5.83 -9.43 -7.24
CA LYS A 43 6.76 -8.46 -6.61
C LYS A 43 7.52 -7.64 -7.65
N GLU A 44 7.93 -8.25 -8.76
CA GLU A 44 8.57 -7.54 -9.88
C GLU A 44 7.59 -6.56 -10.55
N GLN A 45 6.35 -6.98 -10.80
CA GLN A 45 5.31 -6.08 -11.33
C GLN A 45 5.03 -4.91 -10.37
N LEU A 46 4.97 -5.17 -9.05
CA LEU A 46 4.80 -4.12 -8.05
C LEU A 46 5.97 -3.13 -8.03
N SER A 47 7.20 -3.64 -8.19
CA SER A 47 8.40 -2.81 -8.32
C SER A 47 8.35 -1.92 -9.56
N LEU A 48 7.92 -2.49 -10.70
CA LEU A 48 7.73 -1.76 -11.94
C LEU A 48 6.67 -0.66 -11.78
N LEU A 49 5.52 -0.97 -11.18
CA LEU A 49 4.47 0.00 -10.89
C LEU A 49 5.02 1.19 -10.09
N TYR A 50 5.81 0.92 -9.06
CA TYR A 50 6.39 1.95 -8.21
C TYR A 50 7.44 2.82 -8.90
N LYS A 51 8.14 2.27 -9.90
CA LYS A 51 9.03 3.06 -10.75
C LYS A 51 8.26 4.12 -11.54
N HIS A 52 7.09 3.76 -12.07
CA HIS A 52 6.27 4.67 -12.86
C HIS A 52 5.33 5.55 -12.02
N SER A 53 5.00 5.14 -10.80
CA SER A 53 4.18 5.91 -9.86
C SER A 53 4.76 5.90 -8.44
N PRO A 54 5.73 6.79 -8.16
CA PRO A 54 6.24 6.99 -6.80
C PRO A 54 5.15 7.43 -5.82
N LYS A 55 4.18 8.22 -6.29
CA LYS A 55 3.03 8.66 -5.50
C LYS A 55 2.18 7.47 -5.04
N LEU A 56 1.96 6.50 -5.91
CA LEU A 56 1.20 5.31 -5.55
C LEU A 56 1.98 4.41 -4.58
N LYS A 57 3.32 4.33 -4.72
CA LYS A 57 4.19 3.65 -3.76
C LYS A 57 4.02 4.20 -2.35
N GLU A 58 4.08 5.52 -2.20
CA GLU A 58 3.93 6.19 -0.92
C GLU A 58 2.55 5.93 -0.31
N ALA A 59 1.48 6.13 -1.07
CA ALA A 59 0.13 5.88 -0.61
C ALA A 59 -0.10 4.41 -0.20
N HIS A 60 0.46 3.46 -0.95
CA HIS A 60 0.37 2.04 -0.60
C HIS A 60 1.17 1.72 0.66
N ALA A 61 2.37 2.29 0.85
CA ALA A 61 3.14 2.12 2.07
C ALA A 61 2.39 2.64 3.31
N HIS A 62 1.69 3.77 3.21
CA HIS A 62 0.82 4.26 4.28
C HIS A 62 -0.35 3.32 4.56
N ALA A 63 -1.00 2.79 3.52
CA ALA A 63 -2.07 1.82 3.67
C ALA A 63 -1.59 0.55 4.41
N LEU A 64 -0.42 0.02 4.06
CA LEU A 64 0.17 -1.13 4.74
C LEU A 64 0.49 -0.84 6.21
N LYS A 65 1.04 0.34 6.52
CA LYS A 65 1.31 0.77 7.90
C LYS A 65 0.02 0.81 8.73
N LEU A 66 -1.05 1.39 8.18
CA LEU A 66 -2.36 1.44 8.83
C LEU A 66 -2.92 0.03 9.04
N THR A 67 -2.92 -0.81 8.00
CA THR A 67 -3.35 -2.21 8.11
C THR A 67 -2.58 -2.95 9.19
N ASN A 68 -1.25 -2.75 9.27
CA ASN A 68 -0.44 -3.36 10.31
C ASN A 68 -0.86 -2.88 11.72
N ILE A 69 -1.10 -1.58 11.91
CA ILE A 69 -1.60 -1.04 13.19
C ILE A 69 -2.94 -1.69 13.57
N PHE A 70 -3.89 -1.80 12.64
CA PHE A 70 -5.20 -2.41 12.90
C PHE A 70 -5.12 -3.93 13.14
N ASN A 71 -4.26 -4.64 12.43
CA ASN A 71 -4.07 -6.08 12.59
C ASN A 71 -3.24 -6.43 13.84
N THR A 72 -2.46 -5.49 14.36
CA THR A 72 -1.80 -5.69 15.65
C THR A 72 -2.88 -5.66 16.73
N HIS A 73 -3.13 -6.79 17.40
CA HIS A 73 -4.05 -6.85 18.55
C HIS A 73 -3.49 -6.03 19.72
N GLN A 74 -3.67 -4.71 19.66
CA GLN A 74 -3.41 -3.82 20.78
C GLN A 74 -4.70 -3.68 21.59
N ASN A 75 -4.65 -4.10 22.84
CA ASN A 75 -5.71 -3.79 23.78
C ASN A 75 -5.46 -2.40 24.38
N ARG A 76 -6.52 -1.74 24.83
CA ARG A 76 -6.45 -0.35 25.34
C ARG A 76 -5.36 -0.18 26.41
N LYS A 77 -5.17 -1.20 27.26
CA LYS A 77 -4.13 -1.21 28.30
C LYS A 77 -2.71 -1.16 27.72
N SER A 78 -2.39 -2.01 26.73
CA SER A 78 -1.05 -2.05 26.13
C SER A 78 -0.70 -0.81 25.31
N ALA A 79 -1.71 -0.13 24.74
CA ALA A 79 -1.53 1.18 24.12
C ALA A 79 -1.19 2.27 25.14
N PHE A 80 -1.91 2.35 26.27
CA PHE A 80 -1.63 3.33 27.33
C PHE A 80 -0.26 3.13 28.00
N THR A 81 0.21 1.88 28.12
CA THR A 81 1.57 1.60 28.64
C THR A 81 2.66 2.11 27.69
N LYS A 82 2.41 2.11 26.36
CA LYS A 82 3.39 2.56 25.35
C LYS A 82 3.38 4.07 25.10
N ILE A 83 2.21 4.70 25.20
CA ILE A 83 2.04 6.14 24.92
C ILE A 83 2.25 7.00 26.18
N GLY A 84 2.30 6.36 27.35
CA GLY A 84 2.27 7.03 28.65
C GLY A 84 0.83 7.39 29.04
N PRO A 85 0.53 7.49 30.35
CA PRO A 85 -0.80 7.91 30.78
C PRO A 85 -1.10 9.30 30.19
N PRO A 86 -2.35 9.55 29.75
CA PRO A 86 -2.75 10.91 29.40
C PRO A 86 -2.49 11.78 30.62
N LEU A 87 -1.92 12.97 30.40
CA LEU A 87 -1.78 13.99 31.43
C LEU A 87 -3.18 14.39 31.90
N THR A 88 -3.75 13.65 32.84
CA THR A 88 -4.84 14.14 33.68
C THR A 88 -4.22 15.17 34.59
N SER A 89 -4.21 16.41 34.10
CA SER A 89 -4.08 17.60 34.92
C SER A 89 -5.29 17.65 35.86
N MET A 90 -4.99 17.51 37.16
CA MET A 90 -5.74 17.91 38.36
C MET A 90 -7.08 17.23 38.64
#